data_AF-F4X5Z6-F1
#
_entry.id   AF-F4X5Z6-F1
#
_cell.length_a   1.000
_cell.length_b   1.000
_cell.length_c   1.000
_cell.angle_alpha   90.00
_cell.angle_beta   90.00
_cell.angle_gamma   90.00
#
_symmetry.space_group_name_H-M   'P 1'
#
loop_
_entity.id
_entity.type
_entity.pdbx_description
1 polymer ?
#
loop_
_entity_poly.entity_id
_entity_poly.type
_entity_poly.pdbx_seq_one_letter_code
_entity_poly.pdbx_strand_id
1 'polypeptide(L)' 'MSKFVPNKEHSRTVLIFCFHLKKTAAESYRLLREAYGEHDPSQDICERWFRRFKSGDFDVADKEHGKPSKSTKM' A
#
# COMPACT_ATOMS: atom_id res chain seq x y z
N MET A 1 1.34 12.34 -23.23
CA MET A 1 1.93 12.33 -21.87
C MET A 1 2.53 10.96 -21.64
N SER A 2 3.74 10.87 -21.09
CA SER A 2 4.28 9.60 -20.61
C SER A 2 3.38 9.04 -19.52
N LYS A 3 2.96 7.78 -19.64
CA LYS A 3 2.14 7.11 -18.62
C LYS A 3 3.02 6.82 -17.41
N PHE A 4 2.86 7.59 -16.34
CA PHE A 4 3.49 7.27 -15.06
C PHE A 4 2.88 5.98 -14.51
N VAL A 5 3.73 5.03 -14.16
CA VAL A 5 3.33 3.74 -13.60
C VAL A 5 3.82 3.69 -12.15
N PRO A 6 2.92 3.75 -11.15
CA PRO A 6 3.32 3.75 -9.76
C PRO A 6 3.91 2.39 -9.38
N ASN A 7 4.96 2.38 -8.56
CA ASN A 7 5.39 1.16 -7.87
C ASN A 7 4.59 0.97 -6.57
N LYS A 8 4.79 -0.18 -5.91
CA LYS A 8 4.06 -0.53 -4.67
C LYS A 8 4.25 0.50 -3.56
N GLU A 9 5.47 0.98 -3.35
CA GLU A 9 5.79 1.97 -2.30
C GLU A 9 5.11 3.30 -2.57
N HIS A 10 5.14 3.76 -3.82
CA HIS A 10 4.45 4.97 -4.26
C HIS A 10 2.95 4.87 -3.99
N SER A 11 2.30 3.76 -4.37
CA SER A 11 0.88 3.55 -4.08
C SER A 11 0.57 3.62 -2.58
N ARG A 12 1.43 3.04 -1.73
CA ARG A 12 1.26 3.06 -0.26
C ARG A 12 1.42 4.47 0.31
N THR A 13 2.40 5.23 -0.18
CA THR A 13 2.60 6.63 0.20
C THR A 13 1.41 7.49 -0.19
N VAL A 14 0.83 7.28 -1.38
CA VAL A 14 -0.40 7.97 -1.79
C VAL A 14 -1.58 7.59 -0.88
N LEU A 15 -1.69 6.32 -0.46
CA LEU A 15 -2.74 5.90 0.49
C LEU A 15 -2.58 6.58 1.86
N ILE A 16 -1.34 6.83 2.33
CA ILE A 16 -1.08 7.61 3.55
C ILE A 16 -1.60 9.04 3.37
N PHE A 17 -1.30 9.68 2.25
CA PHE A 17 -1.82 11.02 1.93
C PHE A 17 -3.35 11.05 1.97
N CYS A 18 -4.02 10.10 1.30
CA CYS A 18 -5.48 10.00 1.33
C CYS A 18 -6.03 9.76 2.75
N PHE A 19 -5.36 8.95 3.56
CA PHE A 19 -5.74 8.70 4.95
C PHE A 19 -5.69 9.98 5.80
N HIS A 20 -4.65 10.81 5.63
CA HIS A 20 -4.55 12.10 6.32
C HIS A 20 -5.61 13.11 5.84
N LEU A 21 -6.02 13.03 4.58
CA LEU A 21 -7.17 13.76 4.03
C LEU A 21 -8.54 13.24 4.54
N LYS A 22 -8.55 12.28 5.47
CA LYS A 22 -9.77 11.66 6.03
C LYS A 22 -10.64 10.97 4.98
N LYS A 23 -10.05 10.56 3.86
CA LYS A 23 -10.71 9.72 2.86
C LYS A 23 -10.92 8.31 3.41
N THR A 24 -11.87 7.60 2.84
CA THR A 24 -12.05 6.16 3.05
C THR A 24 -11.13 5.36 2.11
N ALA A 25 -10.94 4.08 2.41
CA ALA A 25 -10.17 3.18 1.54
C ALA A 25 -10.79 3.08 0.14
N ALA A 26 -12.13 3.06 0.05
CA ALA A 26 -12.87 2.99 -1.20
C ALA A 26 -12.72 4.27 -2.04
N GLU A 27 -12.80 5.46 -1.42
CA GLU A 27 -12.51 6.72 -2.11
C GLU A 27 -11.07 6.77 -2.61
N SER A 28 -10.12 6.33 -1.78
CA SER A 28 -8.70 6.32 -2.13
C SER A 28 -8.42 5.39 -3.31
N TYR A 29 -9.01 4.19 -3.31
CA TYR A 29 -8.96 3.26 -4.44
C TYR A 29 -9.47 3.91 -5.74
N ARG A 30 -10.62 4.60 -5.71
CA ARG A 30 -11.14 5.31 -6.89
C ARG A 30 -10.18 6.40 -7.40
N LEU A 31 -9.59 7.17 -6.49
CA LEU A 31 -8.60 8.21 -6.85
C LEU A 31 -7.33 7.61 -7.47
N LEU A 32 -6.81 6.50 -6.93
CA LEU A 32 -5.66 5.80 -7.51
C LEU A 32 -5.99 5.26 -8.91
N ARG A 33 -7.17 4.66 -9.09
CA ARG A 33 -7.63 4.13 -10.38
C ARG A 33 -7.81 5.23 -11.43
N GLU A 34 -8.33 6.39 -11.02
CA GLU A 34 -8.47 7.56 -11.88
C GLU A 34 -7.10 8.12 -12.30
N ALA A 35 -6.14 8.20 -11.37
CA ALA A 35 -4.81 8.75 -11.64
C ALA A 35 -3.89 7.81 -12.45
N TYR A 36 -3.94 6.50 -12.17
CA TYR A 36 -2.96 5.53 -12.67
C TYR A 36 -3.53 4.45 -13.60
N GLY A 37 -4.85 4.36 -13.71
CA GLY A 37 -5.53 3.27 -14.44
C GLY A 37 -5.38 1.93 -13.72
N GLU A 38 -5.41 0.82 -14.47
CA GLU A 38 -5.42 -0.57 -13.95
C GLU A 38 -4.12 -1.05 -13.28
N HIS A 39 -3.15 -0.17 -13.05
CA HIS A 39 -1.93 -0.51 -12.31
C HIS A 39 -2.07 -0.28 -10.80
N ASP A 40 -3.31 -0.06 -10.34
CA ASP A 40 -3.64 0.25 -8.97
C ASP A 40 -3.74 -1.00 -8.08
N PRO A 41 -3.43 -0.87 -6.77
CA PRO A 41 -3.72 -1.93 -5.81
C PRO A 41 -5.22 -2.23 -5.78
N SER A 42 -5.59 -3.51 -5.66
CA SER A 42 -6.99 -3.88 -5.47
C SER A 42 -7.58 -3.18 -4.23
N GLN A 43 -8.91 -3.03 -4.22
CA GLN A 43 -9.60 -2.40 -3.08
C GLN A 43 -9.26 -3.08 -1.74
N ASP A 44 -9.10 -4.41 -1.72
CA ASP A 44 -8.70 -5.17 -0.52
C ASP A 44 -7.32 -4.76 0.02
N ILE A 45 -6.38 -4.45 -0.89
CA ILE A 45 -5.04 -3.97 -0.52
C ILE A 45 -5.17 -2.58 0.12
N CYS A 46 -5.96 -1.67 -0.47
CA CYS A 46 -6.24 -0.36 0.11
C CYS A 46 -6.82 -0.49 1.53
N GLU A 47 -7.81 -1.37 1.73
CA GLU A 47 -8.42 -1.60 3.04
C GLU A 47 -7.45 -2.18 4.07
N ARG A 48 -6.55 -3.08 3.66
CA ARG A 48 -5.50 -3.62 4.51
C ARG A 48 -4.52 -2.54 4.96
N TRP A 49 -4.10 -1.66 4.06
CA TRP A 49 -3.22 -0.54 4.40
C TRP A 49 -3.90 0.46 5.32
N PHE A 50 -5.16 0.78 5.07
CA PHE A 50 -5.95 1.64 5.94
C PHE A 50 -6.08 1.08 7.36
N ARG A 51 -6.19 -0.26 7.52
CA ARG A 51 -6.15 -0.90 8.85
C ARG A 51 -4.81 -0.69 9.56
N ARG A 52 -3.68 -0.77 8.83
CA ARG A 52 -2.34 -0.48 9.40
C ARG A 52 -2.18 0.99 9.79
N PHE A 53 -2.66 1.92 8.97
CA PHE A 53 -2.60 3.35 9.30
C PHE A 53 -3.42 3.70 10.54
N LYS A 54 -4.58 3.03 10.74
CA LYS A 54 -5.38 3.17 11.96
C LYS A 54 -4.66 2.69 13.21
N SER A 55 -3.73 1.72 13.10
CA SER A 55 -2.86 1.30 14.21
C SER A 55 -1.59 2.15 14.35
N GLY A 56 -1.44 3.23 13.56
CA GLY A 56 -0.26 4.10 13.58
C GLY A 56 0.96 3.54 12.84
N ASP A 57 0.80 2.47 12.08
CA ASP A 57 1.89 1.88 11.28
C ASP A 57 1.89 2.46 9.87
N PHE A 58 2.81 3.41 9.63
CA PHE A 58 2.98 4.12 8.36
C PHE A 58 4.18 3.61 7.54
N ASP A 59 4.77 2.48 7.91
CA ASP A 59 5.90 1.91 7.19
C ASP A 59 5.44 1.31 5.84
N VAL A 60 5.85 1.96 4.75
CA VAL A 60 5.50 1.63 3.37
C VAL A 60 6.42 0.57 2.75
N ALA A 61 7.55 0.25 3.38
CA ALA A 61 8.48 -0.75 2.86
C ALA A 61 7.86 -2.15 2.93
N ASP A 62 8.26 -3.02 2.00
CA ASP A 62 8.02 -4.46 2.17
C ASP A 62 8.88 -4.94 3.34
N LYS A 63 8.24 -5.35 4.43
CA LYS A 63 8.98 -5.98 5.53
C LYS A 63 9.53 -7.30 5.04
N GLU A 64 10.81 -7.54 5.26
CA GLU A 64 11.39 -8.85 5.01
C GLU A 64 10.69 -9.87 5.90
N HIS A 65 9.83 -10.70 5.30
CA HIS A 65 9.33 -11.89 5.96
C HIS A 65 10.51 -12.86 6.04
N GLY A 66 11.26 -12.78 7.15
CA GLY A 66 12.41 -13.63 7.41
C GLY A 66 12.05 -15.10 7.15
N LYS A 67 12.72 -15.72 6.18
CA LYS A 67 12.71 -17.18 6.06
C LYS A 67 13.16 -17.73 7.42
N PRO A 68 12.50 -18.74 8.01
CA PRO A 68 13.03 -19.38 9.20
C PRO A 68 14.43 -19.87 8.85
N SER A 69 15.45 -19.35 9.53
CA SER A 69 16.81 -19.88 9.38
C SER A 69 16.73 -21.35 9.74
N LYS A 70 17.08 -22.25 8.82
CA LYS A 70 17.25 -23.66 9.15
C LYS A 70 18.41 -23.74 10.13
N SER A 71 18.10 -23.80 11.41
CA SER A 71 19.03 -24.20 12.45
C SER A 71 19.37 -25.66 12.20
N THR A 72 20.41 -25.92 11.41
CA THR A 72 21.04 -27.24 11.35
C THR A 72 21.82 -27.38 12.65
N LYS A 73 21.21 -28.05 13.64
CA LYS A 73 21.93 -28.65 14.75
C LYS A 73 22.08 -30.14 14.44
N MET A 74 23.31 -30.60 14.64
CA MET A 74 23.87 -31.96 14.48
C MET A 74 24.39 -32.28 13.09
#